data_AF-A0A7C7ZT31-F1
#
_entry.id   AF-A0A7C7ZT31-F1
#
_cell.length_a   1.000
_cell.length_b   1.000
_cell.length_c   1.000
_cell.angle_alpha   90.00
_cell.angle_beta   90.00
_cell.angle_gamma   90.00
#
_symmetry.space_group_name_H-M   'P 1'
#
loop_
_entity.id
_entity.type
_entity.pdbx_description
1 polymer ?
#
loop_
_entity_poly.entity_id
_entity_poly.type
_entity_poly.pdbx_seq_one_letter_code
_entity_poly.pdbx_strand_id
1 'polypeptide(L)' 'MKKFDLELAVGFFMIIGIVCLGYLSVKLGGIDFPGSGGYELEAVFSNSGGLKPGSSVVIAGVD' A
#
# COMPACT_ATOMS: atom_id res chain seq x y z
N MET A 1 -31.72 -8.07 30.18
CA MET A 1 -30.54 -8.65 29.51
C MET A 1 -30.46 -8.15 28.07
N LYS A 2 -30.15 -6.86 27.85
CA LYS A 2 -30.08 -6.23 26.51
C LYS A 2 -28.83 -5.38 26.29
N LYS A 3 -28.14 -5.00 27.37
CA LYS A 3 -26.92 -4.19 27.32
C LYS A 3 -25.74 -4.99 26.78
N PHE A 4 -25.61 -6.25 27.23
CA PHE A 4 -24.52 -7.13 26.82
C PHE A 4 -24.47 -7.37 25.30
N ASP A 5 -25.64 -7.51 24.65
CA ASP A 5 -25.72 -7.67 23.19
C ASP A 5 -25.26 -6.42 22.44
N LEU A 6 -25.53 -5.24 23.01
CA LEU A 6 -25.20 -3.94 22.43
C LEU A 6 -23.70 -3.65 22.57
N GLU A 7 -23.12 -3.97 23.72
CA GLU A 7 -21.68 -3.88 23.97
C GLU A 7 -20.89 -4.83 23.05
N LEU A 8 -21.36 -6.06 22.86
CA LEU A 8 -20.77 -7.03 21.93
C LEU A 8 -20.85 -6.54 20.47
N ALA A 9 -22.01 -6.01 20.05
CA ALA A 9 -22.21 -5.49 18.70
C ALA A 9 -21.31 -4.29 18.39
N VAL A 10 -21.13 -3.37 19.33
CA VAL A 10 -20.25 -2.21 19.17
C VAL A 10 -18.78 -2.66 19.11
N GLY A 11 -18.36 -3.60 19.96
CA GLY A 11 -17.02 -4.16 19.90
C GLY A 11 -16.72 -4.82 18.56
N PHE A 12 -17.67 -5.61 18.04
CA PHE A 12 -17.54 -6.24 16.72
C PHE A 12 -17.46 -5.21 15.58
N PHE A 13 -18.32 -4.18 15.61
CA PHE A 13 -18.29 -3.09 14.63
C PHE A 13 -16.94 -2.36 14.64
N MET A 14 -16.39 -2.10 15.82
CA MET A 14 -15.09 -1.44 15.96
C MET A 14 -13.95 -2.28 15.36
N ILE A 15 -13.94 -3.60 15.58
CA ILE A 15 -12.94 -4.50 14.99
C ILE A 15 -13.01 -4.46 13.46
N ILE A 16 -14.21 -4.53 12.88
CA ILE A 16 -14.38 -4.41 11.43
C ILE A 16 -13.85 -3.06 10.92
N GLY A 17 -14.16 -1.97 11.63
CA GLY A 17 -13.65 -0.64 11.28
C GLY A 17 -12.12 -0.57 11.26
N ILE A 18 -11.46 -1.15 12.26
CA ILE A 18 -9.99 -1.22 12.33
C ILE A 18 -9.42 -2.04 11.15
N VAL A 19 -10.04 -3.17 10.82
CA VAL A 19 -9.61 -4.00 9.68
C VAL A 19 -9.75 -3.23 8.36
N CYS A 20 -10.85 -2.51 8.15
CA CYS A 20 -11.04 -1.66 6.98
C CYS A 20 -10.00 -0.55 6.88
N LEU A 21 -9.68 0.11 7.99
CA LEU A 21 -8.63 1.13 8.04
C LEU A 21 -7.27 0.53 7.71
N GLY A 22 -6.92 -0.63 8.29
CA GLY A 22 -5.68 -1.33 7.97
C GLY A 22 -5.57 -1.69 6.49
N TYR A 23 -6.65 -2.22 5.91
CA TYR A 23 -6.70 -2.52 4.47
C TYR A 23 -6.49 -1.29 3.60
N LEU A 24 -7.16 -0.19 3.92
CA LEU A 24 -6.99 1.07 3.18
C LEU A 24 -5.57 1.63 3.36
N SER A 25 -5.00 1.60 4.56
CA SER A 25 -3.62 2.04 4.81
C SER A 25 -2.61 1.28 3.98
N VAL A 26 -2.76 -0.04 3.82
CA VAL A 26 -1.88 -0.85 2.95
C VAL A 26 -2.11 -0.50 1.48
N LYS A 27 -3.37 -0.44 1.03
CA LYS A 27 -3.71 -0.21 -0.38
C LYS A 27 -3.34 1.20 -0.88
N LEU A 28 -3.51 2.23 -0.06
CA LEU A 28 -3.18 3.62 -0.40
C LEU A 28 -1.72 3.97 -0.07
N GLY A 29 -1.08 3.25 0.85
CA GLY A 29 0.28 3.51 1.30
C GLY A 29 1.38 3.15 0.29
N GLY A 30 1.01 2.74 -0.93
CA GLY A 30 1.98 2.36 -1.97
C GLY A 30 2.79 1.11 -1.61
N ILE A 31 2.29 0.28 -0.68
CA ILE A 31 2.86 -1.04 -0.45
C ILE A 31 2.38 -1.90 -1.62
N ASP A 32 3.17 -1.94 -2.68
CA ASP A 32 2.98 -2.86 -3.77
C ASP A 32 2.90 -4.28 -3.18
N PHE A 33 1.71 -4.89 -3.29
CA PHE A 33 1.57 -6.30 -2.95
C PHE A 33 2.58 -7.09 -3.79
N PRO A 34 3.36 -8.00 -3.20
CA PRO A 34 4.30 -8.83 -3.95
C PRO A 34 3.51 -9.62 -4.99
N GLY A 35 3.55 -9.18 -6.26
CA GLY A 35 2.71 -9.70 -7.33
C GLY A 35 2.10 -8.66 -8.28
N SER A 36 2.26 -7.35 -8.03
CA SER A 36 2.00 -6.34 -9.07
C SER A 36 2.96 -6.58 -10.24
N GLY A 37 2.41 -6.98 -11.39
CA GLY A 37 3.16 -7.54 -12.51
C GLY A 37 4.25 -6.61 -13.02
N GLY A 38 5.50 -7.04 -12.89
CA GLY A 38 6.68 -6.37 -13.39
C GLY A 38 7.84 -7.36 -13.47
N TYR A 39 8.92 -6.95 -14.11
CA TYR A 39 10.16 -7.71 -14.20
C TYR A 39 11.33 -6.77 -13.95
N GLU A 40 12.41 -7.33 -13.40
CA GLU A 40 13.61 -6.55 -13.12
C GLU A 40 14.35 -6.23 -14.43
N LEU A 41 14.75 -4.98 -14.59
CA LEU A 41 15.51 -4.50 -15.73
C LEU A 41 16.77 -3.80 -15.22
N GLU A 42 17.92 -4.24 -15.71
CA GLU A 42 19.19 -3.58 -15.47
C GLU A 42 19.63 -2.85 -16.74
N ALA A 43 20.09 -1.60 -16.58
CA ALA A 43 20.58 -0.79 -17.67
C ALA A 43 21.92 -0.16 -17.28
N VAL A 44 22.88 -0.23 -18.21
CA VAL A 44 24.22 0.31 -18.01
C VAL A 44 24.31 1.69 -18.65
N PHE A 45 24.61 2.71 -17.83
CA PHE A 45 24.80 4.08 -18.29
C PHE A 45 26.26 4.51 -18.07
N SER A 46 26.80 5.30 -19.00
CA SER A 46 28.15 5.86 -18.84
C SER A 46 28.25 6.91 -17.73
N ASN A 47 27.12 7.53 -17.34
CA ASN A 47 27.00 8.44 -16.20
C ASN A 47 25.58 8.37 -15.64
N SER A 48 25.43 8.06 -14.36
CA SER A 48 24.14 7.93 -13.66
C SER A 48 23.69 9.20 -12.95
N GLY A 49 24.44 10.30 -13.08
CA GLY A 49 24.23 11.63 -12.49
C GLY A 49 23.09 11.79 -11.49
N GLY A 50 23.39 12.01 -10.21
CA GLY A 50 22.39 12.42 -9.20
C GLY A 50 21.26 11.42 -8.89
N LEU A 51 21.21 10.26 -9.56
CA LEU A 51 20.23 9.21 -9.31
C LEU A 51 20.36 8.68 -7.88
N LYS A 52 19.21 8.46 -7.22
CA LYS A 52 19.14 7.96 -5.85
C LYS A 52 18.18 6.77 -5.77
N PRO A 53 18.32 5.90 -4.77
CA PRO A 53 17.32 4.88 -4.49
C PRO A 53 15.93 5.50 -4.34
N GLY A 54 14.93 4.90 -4.98
CA GLY A 54 13.53 5.38 -4.94
C GLY A 54 13.19 6.48 -5.96
N SER A 55 14.07 6.82 -6.89
CA SER A 55 13.73 7.68 -8.03
C SER A 55 12.70 7.00 -8.94
N SER A 56 11.65 7.73 -9.34
CA SER A 56 10.63 7.26 -10.28
C SER A 56 11.20 7.06 -11.68
N VAL A 57 10.70 6.06 -12.41
CA VAL A 57 11.06 5.78 -13.80
C VAL A 57 9.87 6.13 -14.67
N VAL A 58 10.05 7.05 -15.60
CA VAL A 58 8.98 7.64 -16.42
C VAL A 58 9.19 7.28 -17.89
N ILE A 59 8.15 6.81 -18.56
CA ILE A 59 8.18 6.54 -20.00
C ILE A 59 7.31 7.57 -20.72
N ALA A 60 7.89 8.30 -21.67
CA ALA A 60 7.19 9.31 -22.47
C ALA A 60 6.48 10.41 -21.65
N GLY A 61 6.97 10.70 -20.43
CA GLY A 61 6.38 11.70 -19.54
C GLY A 61 5.23 11.19 -18.66
N VAL A 62 4.99 9.88 -18.63
CA VAL A 62 4.02 9.23 -17.75
C VAL A 62 4.76 8.39 -16.71
N ASP A 63 4.49 8.66 -15.43
CA ASP A 63 4.92 7.85 -14.28
C ASP A 63 4.18 6.51 -14.24
#